data_AF-A0A950P112-F1
#
_entry.id   AF-A0A950P112-F1
#
_cell.length_a   1.000
_cell.length_b   1.000
_cell.length_c   1.000
_cell.angle_alpha   90.00
_cell.angle_beta   90.00
_cell.angle_gamma   90.00
#
_symmetry.space_group_name_H-M   'P 1'
#
loop_
_entity.id
_entity.type
_entity.pdbx_description
1 polymer ?
#
loop_
_entity_poly.entity_id
_entity_poly.type
_entity_poly.pdbx_seq_one_letter_code
_entity_poly.pdbx_strand_id
1 'polypeptide(L)'
;MSLLVRMANHAVAQSGRAVDWVHMAGPRYLRSEDESFFRPLSDLNTPDTRVYLGIVLPLDGIPGLKRRHATASQYLSDFGVAMYCGFGRQPGANGMETMREHRRMARALRDSDMKEERNGP
;
A
#
# COMPACT_ATOMS: atom_id res chain seq x y z
N MET A 1 -7.40 -4.40 -7.99
CA MET A 1 -6.12 -5.11 -7.75
C MET A 1 -5.96 -6.46 -8.49
N SER A 2 -6.99 -7.07 -9.11
CA SER A 2 -6.93 -8.45 -9.63
C SER A 2 -5.72 -8.81 -10.51
N LEU A 3 -5.40 -7.99 -11.53
CA LEU A 3 -4.24 -8.26 -12.39
C LEU A 3 -2.91 -8.22 -11.60
N LEU A 4 -2.76 -7.28 -10.68
CA LEU A 4 -1.53 -7.12 -9.89
C LEU A 4 -1.30 -8.31 -8.96
N VAL A 5 -2.36 -8.84 -8.34
CA VAL A 5 -2.28 -10.06 -7.51
C VAL A 5 -1.83 -11.26 -8.35
N ARG A 6 -2.43 -11.45 -9.54
CA ARG A 6 -2.02 -12.52 -10.46
C ARG A 6 -0.55 -12.39 -10.87
N MET A 7 -0.10 -11.18 -11.18
CA MET A 7 1.29 -10.90 -11.54
C MET A 7 2.24 -11.15 -10.36
N ALA A 8 1.89 -10.70 -9.16
CA ALA A 8 2.69 -10.88 -7.95
C ALA A 8 2.86 -12.37 -7.61
N ASN A 9 1.75 -13.13 -7.58
CA ASN A 9 1.78 -14.58 -7.34
C ASN A 9 2.68 -15.30 -8.35
N HIS A 10 2.52 -14.97 -9.64
CA HIS A 10 3.34 -15.58 -10.69
C HIS A 10 4.82 -15.20 -10.57
N ALA A 11 5.11 -13.91 -10.38
CA ALA A 11 6.48 -13.41 -10.27
C ALA A 11 7.21 -14.02 -9.07
N VAL A 12 6.57 -14.08 -7.90
CA VAL A 12 7.17 -14.69 -6.70
C VAL A 12 7.42 -16.18 -6.92
N ALA A 13 6.41 -16.92 -7.38
CA ALA A 13 6.51 -18.36 -7.60
C ALA A 13 7.56 -18.76 -8.67
N GLN A 14 7.80 -17.91 -9.67
CA GLN A 14 8.68 -18.21 -10.81
C GLN A 14 10.02 -17.47 -10.77
N SER A 15 10.29 -16.68 -9.74
CA SER A 15 11.49 -15.85 -9.64
C SER A 15 12.81 -16.65 -9.58
N GLY A 16 12.76 -17.92 -9.17
CA GLY A 16 13.95 -18.77 -8.96
C GLY A 16 14.85 -18.31 -7.81
N ARG A 17 14.42 -17.33 -7.01
CA ARG A 17 15.16 -16.77 -5.87
C ARG A 17 14.20 -16.25 -4.80
N ALA A 18 14.70 -15.95 -3.61
CA ALA A 18 13.90 -15.23 -2.62
C ALA A 18 13.47 -13.85 -3.14
N VAL A 19 12.20 -13.51 -2.94
CA VAL A 19 11.63 -12.19 -3.19
C VAL A 19 11.32 -11.54 -1.85
N ASP A 20 12.20 -10.67 -1.36
CA ASP A 20 12.05 -10.08 -0.02
C ASP A 20 10.82 -9.16 0.11
N TRP A 21 10.40 -8.55 -1.00
CA TRP A 21 9.24 -7.68 -1.05
C TRP A 21 8.68 -7.48 -2.47
N VAL A 22 7.38 -7.19 -2.54
CA VAL A 22 6.68 -6.75 -3.75
C VAL A 22 5.99 -5.43 -3.52
N HIS A 23 6.06 -4.54 -4.51
CA HIS A 23 5.26 -3.31 -4.52
C HIS A 23 4.16 -3.42 -5.57
N MET A 24 2.91 -3.23 -5.17
CA MET A 24 1.75 -3.23 -6.06
C MET A 24 1.21 -1.80 -6.20
N ALA A 25 1.50 -1.17 -7.34
CA ALA A 25 1.07 0.20 -7.63
C ALA A 25 -0.46 0.34 -7.66
N GLY A 26 -0.97 1.46 -7.15
CA GLY A 26 -2.40 1.77 -7.17
C GLY A 26 -2.75 2.78 -8.27
N PRO A 27 -4.05 2.95 -8.58
CA PRO A 27 -4.48 4.02 -9.48
C PRO A 27 -4.37 5.39 -8.78
N ARG A 28 -4.15 6.44 -9.58
CA ARG A 28 -4.03 7.83 -9.07
C ARG A 28 -5.29 8.31 -8.35
N TYR A 29 -6.45 7.78 -8.72
CA TYR A 29 -7.77 8.20 -8.23
C TYR A 29 -8.49 7.04 -7.54
N LEU A 30 -7.83 6.42 -6.55
CA LEU A 30 -8.42 5.36 -5.75
C LEU A 30 -9.29 5.95 -4.63
N ARG A 31 -10.58 5.61 -4.66
CA ARG A 31 -11.51 5.93 -3.57
C ARG A 31 -11.28 4.98 -2.39
N SER A 32 -11.49 5.47 -1.18
CA SER A 32 -11.16 4.70 0.03
C SER A 32 -12.17 3.57 0.29
N GLU A 33 -13.40 3.78 -0.13
CA GLU A 33 -14.56 2.89 0.00
C GLU A 33 -14.65 1.82 -1.11
N ASP A 34 -13.69 1.78 -2.05
CA ASP A 34 -13.73 0.83 -3.15
C ASP A 34 -13.24 -0.55 -2.73
N GLU A 35 -14.08 -1.28 -1.99
CA GLU A 35 -13.83 -2.67 -1.57
C GLU A 35 -13.54 -3.60 -2.77
N SER A 36 -14.20 -3.38 -3.90
CA SER A 36 -14.03 -4.20 -5.11
C SER A 36 -12.60 -4.13 -5.65
N PHE A 37 -11.94 -2.98 -5.48
CA PHE A 37 -10.55 -2.82 -5.84
C PHE A 37 -9.63 -3.68 -4.97
N PHE A 38 -9.88 -3.75 -3.65
CA PHE A 38 -9.05 -4.44 -2.66
C PHE A 38 -9.35 -5.93 -2.50
N ARG A 39 -10.60 -6.36 -2.71
CA ARG A 39 -11.04 -7.75 -2.56
C ARG A 39 -10.10 -8.81 -3.16
N PRO A 40 -9.49 -8.62 -4.34
CA PRO A 40 -8.57 -9.60 -4.90
C PRO A 40 -7.31 -9.86 -4.06
N LEU A 41 -6.99 -9.02 -3.06
CA LEU A 41 -5.86 -9.25 -2.15
C LEU A 41 -6.01 -10.55 -1.35
N SER A 42 -7.23 -11.04 -1.14
CA SER A 42 -7.46 -12.34 -0.50
C SER A 42 -6.93 -13.53 -1.32
N ASP A 43 -6.67 -13.33 -2.61
CA ASP A 43 -6.08 -14.35 -3.49
C ASP A 43 -4.53 -14.25 -3.55
N LEU A 44 -3.91 -13.36 -2.77
CA LEU A 44 -2.47 -13.16 -2.77
C LEU A 44 -1.76 -14.33 -2.09
N ASN A 45 -0.83 -14.95 -2.80
CA ASN A 45 -0.05 -16.10 -2.35
C ASN A 45 1.44 -15.83 -2.60
N THR A 46 2.02 -15.03 -1.72
CA THR A 46 3.44 -14.64 -1.75
C THR A 46 4.06 -14.90 -0.38
N PRO A 47 4.22 -16.18 0.02
CA PRO A 47 4.76 -16.52 1.33
C PRO A 47 6.16 -15.91 1.50
N ASP A 48 6.47 -15.49 2.72
CA ASP A 48 7.75 -14.86 3.11
C ASP A 48 8.13 -13.57 2.34
N THR A 49 7.20 -13.05 1.53
CA THR A 49 7.38 -11.84 0.73
C THR A 49 6.61 -10.69 1.38
N ARG A 50 7.30 -9.60 1.73
CA ARG A 50 6.63 -8.41 2.27
C ARG A 50 5.86 -7.66 1.19
N VAL A 51 4.61 -7.32 1.47
CA VAL A 51 3.74 -6.63 0.50
C VAL A 51 3.74 -5.14 0.79
N TYR A 52 3.93 -4.31 -0.24
CA TYR A 52 3.80 -2.85 -0.16
C TYR A 52 2.72 -2.34 -1.13
N LEU A 53 1.58 -1.91 -0.60
CA LEU A 53 0.47 -1.41 -1.39
C LEU A 53 0.68 0.07 -1.75
N GLY A 54 0.60 0.39 -3.03
CA GLY A 54 0.63 1.74 -3.57
C GLY A 54 -0.66 2.51 -3.29
N ILE A 55 -0.91 2.81 -2.02
CA ILE A 55 -2.12 3.48 -1.57
C ILE A 55 -1.85 4.84 -0.93
N VAL A 56 -0.64 5.40 -0.99
CA VAL A 56 -0.42 6.81 -0.63
C VAL A 56 -0.69 7.69 -1.85
N LEU A 57 -1.80 8.45 -1.80
CA LEU A 57 -2.32 9.25 -2.91
C LEU A 57 -2.27 10.76 -2.59
N PRO A 58 -2.02 11.64 -3.58
CA PRO A 58 -2.01 13.09 -3.41
C PRO A 58 -3.42 13.68 -3.49
N LEU A 59 -4.39 13.13 -2.75
CA LEU A 59 -5.81 13.53 -2.85
C LEU A 59 -6.35 14.08 -1.52
N ASP A 60 -6.31 13.26 -0.47
CA ASP A 60 -7.09 13.45 0.76
C ASP A 60 -6.27 13.16 2.03
N GLY A 61 -4.95 13.27 1.92
CA GLY A 61 -4.03 13.30 3.06
C GLY A 61 -3.98 12.01 3.89
N ILE A 62 -3.58 12.17 5.16
CA ILE A 62 -3.53 11.10 6.15
C ILE A 62 -4.92 10.46 6.39
N PRO A 63 -6.04 11.21 6.51
CA PRO A 63 -7.36 10.60 6.68
C PRO A 63 -7.73 9.65 5.54
N GLY A 64 -7.42 10.04 4.29
CA GLY A 64 -7.59 9.16 3.14
C GLY A 64 -6.73 7.91 3.20
N LEU A 65 -5.46 8.05 3.58
CA LEU A 65 -4.57 6.91 3.78
C LEU A 65 -5.09 5.92 4.79
N LYS A 66 -5.57 6.40 5.94
CA LYS A 66 -6.14 5.54 6.97
C LYS A 66 -7.36 4.77 6.48
N ARG A 67 -8.28 5.43 5.76
CA ARG A 67 -9.45 4.76 5.21
C ARG A 67 -9.06 3.70 4.17
N ARG A 68 -8.17 4.02 3.22
CA ARG A 68 -7.66 3.05 2.24
C ARG A 68 -6.94 1.87 2.92
N HIS A 69 -6.16 2.14 3.96
CA HIS A 69 -5.50 1.11 4.75
C HIS A 69 -6.55 0.19 5.41
N ALA A 70 -7.51 0.76 6.14
CA ALA A 70 -8.57 0.01 6.81
C ALA A 70 -9.37 -0.87 5.83
N THR A 71 -9.73 -0.36 4.66
CA THR A 71 -10.43 -1.15 3.63
C THR A 71 -9.55 -2.29 3.10
N ALA A 72 -8.26 -2.04 2.85
CA ALA A 72 -7.33 -3.08 2.43
C ALA A 72 -7.10 -4.15 3.51
N SER A 73 -7.05 -3.75 4.79
CA SER A 73 -6.87 -4.62 5.95
C SER A 73 -7.98 -5.66 6.13
N GLN A 74 -9.15 -5.45 5.52
CA GLN A 74 -10.21 -6.47 5.47
C GLN A 74 -9.83 -7.70 4.62
N TYR A 75 -8.86 -7.56 3.71
CA TYR A 75 -8.48 -8.59 2.73
C TYR A 75 -7.02 -9.05 2.86
N LEU A 76 -6.16 -8.29 3.53
CA LEU A 76 -4.74 -8.60 3.78
C LEU A 76 -4.30 -8.03 5.13
N SER A 77 -3.85 -8.88 6.05
CA SER A 77 -3.58 -8.49 7.45
C SER A 77 -2.24 -7.77 7.67
N ASP A 78 -1.19 -8.09 6.91
CA ASP A 78 0.14 -7.49 7.07
C ASP A 78 0.65 -6.96 5.72
N PHE A 79 0.79 -5.64 5.64
CA PHE A 79 1.36 -4.95 4.49
C PHE A 79 1.90 -3.57 4.85
N GLY A 80 2.93 -3.14 4.14
CA GLY A 80 3.39 -1.75 4.15
C GLY A 80 2.64 -0.88 3.13
N VAL A 81 2.78 0.44 3.28
CA VAL A 81 2.21 1.41 2.33
C VAL A 81 3.30 2.10 1.53
N ALA A 82 3.01 2.36 0.26
CA ALA A 82 3.89 3.03 -0.70
C ALA A 82 3.11 4.11 -1.47
N MET A 83 3.82 5.01 -2.14
CA MET A 83 3.19 5.92 -3.11
C MET A 83 2.44 5.12 -4.19
N TYR A 84 1.33 5.67 -4.67
CA TYR A 84 0.50 5.00 -5.67
C TYR A 84 1.24 4.69 -6.98
N CYS A 85 2.25 5.48 -7.32
CA CYS A 85 3.13 5.30 -8.48
C CYS A 85 4.51 5.87 -8.15
N GLY A 86 5.46 5.75 -9.10
CA GLY A 86 6.80 6.31 -8.98
C GLY A 86 6.83 7.85 -8.89
N PHE A 87 7.97 8.35 -8.43
CA PHE A 87 8.21 9.78 -8.19
C PHE A 87 8.50 10.59 -9.46
N GLY A 88 8.87 9.93 -10.57
CA GLY A 88 9.43 10.60 -11.76
C GLY A 88 8.49 11.52 -12.55
N ARG A 89 7.18 11.50 -12.26
CA ARG A 89 6.17 12.37 -12.93
C ARG A 89 5.24 13.08 -11.94
N GLN A 90 5.62 13.15 -10.66
CA GLN A 90 4.81 13.86 -9.67
C GLN A 90 5.01 15.37 -9.83
N PRO A 91 3.97 16.20 -9.66
CA PRO A 91 4.04 17.65 -9.79
C PRO A 91 4.83 18.34 -8.67
N GLY A 92 5.60 17.61 -7.86
CA GLY A 92 6.43 18.19 -6.81
C GLY A 92 7.52 19.08 -7.41
N ALA A 93 7.77 20.23 -6.78
CA ALA A 93 8.83 21.14 -7.20
C ALA A 93 10.22 20.46 -7.22
N ASN A 94 10.39 19.38 -6.44
CA ASN A 94 11.49 18.41 -6.55
C ASN A 94 11.10 17.05 -5.95
N GLY A 95 11.76 15.96 -6.38
CA GLY A 95 11.48 14.60 -5.88
C GLY A 95 11.72 14.41 -4.37
N MET A 96 12.58 15.23 -3.76
CA MET A 96 12.86 15.17 -2.31
C MET A 96 11.65 15.56 -1.47
N GLU A 97 10.86 16.52 -1.93
CA GLU A 97 9.62 16.90 -1.28
C GLU A 97 8.62 15.74 -1.29
N THR A 98 8.49 15.04 -2.41
CA THR A 98 7.61 13.87 -2.50
C THR A 98 8.06 12.74 -1.57
N MET A 99 9.36 12.53 -1.41
CA MET A 99 9.90 11.56 -0.45
C MET A 99 9.62 11.98 1.01
N ARG A 100 9.74 13.28 1.34
CA ARG A 100 9.39 13.80 2.67
C ARG A 100 7.91 13.61 2.99
N GLU A 101 7.04 13.90 2.03
CA GLU A 101 5.60 13.72 2.21
C GLU A 101 5.24 12.24 2.34
N HIS A 102 5.83 11.37 1.50
CA HIS A 102 5.64 9.93 1.64
C HIS A 102 6.06 9.42 3.03
N ARG A 103 7.23 9.85 3.53
CA ARG A 103 7.71 9.52 4.89
C ARG A 103 6.75 10.02 5.96
N ARG A 104 6.22 11.24 5.83
CA ARG A 104 5.26 11.82 6.79
C ARG A 104 3.99 10.97 6.85
N MET A 105 3.44 10.61 5.70
CA MET A 105 2.24 9.79 5.56
C MET A 105 2.42 8.40 6.18
N ALA A 106 3.51 7.70 5.83
CA ALA A 106 3.80 6.36 6.34
C ALA A 106 4.00 6.35 7.87
N ARG A 107 4.68 7.37 8.42
CA ARG A 107 4.84 7.51 9.88
C ARG A 107 3.52 7.75 10.59
N ALA A 108 2.68 8.63 10.03
CA ALA A 108 1.41 8.97 10.65
C ALA A 108 0.45 7.77 10.74
N LEU A 109 0.52 6.85 9.76
CA LEU A 109 -0.22 5.59 9.79
C LEU A 109 0.31 4.65 10.88
N ARG A 110 1.62 4.38 10.90
CA ARG A 110 2.23 3.52 11.93
C ARG A 110 1.98 4.05 13.34
N ASP A 111 2.10 5.35 13.54
CA ASP A 111 1.90 5.96 14.85
C ASP A 111 0.42 5.95 15.30
N SER A 112 -0.54 5.77 14.39
CA SER A 112 -1.92 5.47 14.78
C SER A 112 -2.15 4.03 15.14
N ASP A 113 -1.55 3.09 14.41
CA ASP A 113 -1.71 1.66 14.70
C ASP A 113 -1.15 1.35 16.12
N MET A 114 0.02 1.90 16.47
CA MET A 114 0.59 1.82 17.83
C MET A 114 -0.26 2.50 18.92
N LYS A 115 -1.12 3.46 18.56
CA LYS A 115 -2.04 4.10 19.51
C LYS A 115 -3.30 3.26 19.70
N GLU A 116 -3.80 2.64 18.63
CA GLU A 116 -4.94 1.71 18.69
C GLU A 116 -4.57 0.43 19.46
N GLU A 117 -3.39 -0.15 19.23
CA GLU A 117 -2.89 -1.31 20.00
C GLU A 117 -2.74 -0.98 21.50
N ARG A 118 -2.22 0.20 21.84
CA ARG A 118 -2.04 0.62 23.24
C ARG A 118 -3.37 0.94 23.94
N ASN A 119 -4.40 1.29 23.18
CA ASN A 119 -5.73 1.65 23.68
C ASN A 119 -6.77 0.55 23.42
N GLY A 120 -6.33 -0.68 23.11
CA GLY A 120 -7.21 -1.85 22.95
C GLY A 120 -7.99 -2.19 24.24
N PRO A 121 -9.11 -2.93 24.13
CA PRO A 121 -10.19 -2.99 25.13
C PRO A 121 -9.76 -3.44 26.53
#